data_AF-A0A972A943-F1
#
_entry.id   AF-A0A972A943-F1
#
_cell.length_a   1.000
_cell.length_b   1.000
_cell.length_c   1.000
_cell.angle_alpha   90.00
_cell.angle_beta   90.00
_cell.angle_gamma   90.00
#
_symmetry.space_group_name_H-M   'P 1'
#
loop_
_entity.id
_entity.type
_entity.pdbx_description
1 polymer ?
#
loop_
_entity_poly.entity_id
_entity_poly.type
_entity_poly.pdbx_seq_one_letter_code
_entity_poly.pdbx_strand_id
1 'polypeptide(L)'
;MKATEFILSNLEKFVMNFPKTRVRYEYDILAKIHFVEVVPNEVYHLDDNYIRWESNLFDEFIDLFPEENICFISDDSTVGIELANSVFYGKEYTSISTKQDSIKINPVHVNLLDSILDKVSQISFSTNTSLKQPMDSLFPGDNQPICITDDYPLAA
;
A
#
# COMPACT_ATOMS: atom_id res chain seq x y z
N MET A 1 -5.44 28.52 -10.41
CA MET A 1 -5.07 27.09 -10.21
C MET A 1 -4.03 27.07 -9.11
N LYS A 2 -4.18 26.19 -8.11
CA LYS A 2 -3.20 26.07 -7.02
C LYS A 2 -2.06 25.12 -7.42
N ALA A 3 -0.86 25.31 -6.86
CA ALA A 3 0.29 24.43 -7.10
C ALA A 3 -0.04 22.95 -6.83
N THR A 4 -0.74 22.67 -5.73
CA THR A 4 -1.24 21.32 -5.41
C THR A 4 -2.16 20.76 -6.50
N GLU A 5 -3.11 21.55 -7.02
CA GLU A 5 -4.01 21.09 -8.09
C GLU A 5 -3.24 20.80 -9.38
N PHE A 6 -2.24 21.63 -9.70
CA PHE A 6 -1.33 21.42 -10.81
C PHE A 6 -0.57 20.10 -10.70
N ILE A 7 0.07 19.86 -9.56
CA ILE A 7 0.83 18.63 -9.34
C ILE A 7 -0.10 17.42 -9.41
N LEU A 8 -1.19 17.39 -8.63
CA LEU A 8 -2.09 16.24 -8.59
C LEU A 8 -2.62 15.86 -9.99
N SER A 9 -3.00 16.86 -10.79
CA SER A 9 -3.47 16.61 -12.18
C SER A 9 -2.38 16.06 -13.10
N ASN A 10 -1.12 16.45 -12.88
CA ASN A 10 0.01 15.91 -13.63
C ASN A 10 0.39 14.50 -13.16
N LEU A 11 0.25 14.20 -11.87
CA LEU A 11 0.48 12.86 -11.31
C LEU A 11 -0.58 11.84 -11.76
N GLU A 12 -1.83 12.25 -11.95
CA GLU A 12 -2.86 11.40 -12.55
C GLU A 12 -2.49 11.00 -13.99
N LYS A 13 -2.01 11.96 -14.79
CA LYS A 13 -1.53 11.69 -16.15
C LYS A 13 -0.24 10.86 -16.15
N PHE A 14 0.63 11.10 -15.17
CA PHE A 14 1.89 10.40 -15.02
C PHE A 14 1.68 8.89 -14.93
N VAL A 15 0.82 8.41 -14.02
CA VAL A 15 0.59 6.98 -13.83
C VAL A 15 -0.09 6.29 -15.02
N MET A 16 -0.69 7.06 -15.94
CA MET A 16 -1.16 6.55 -17.23
C MET A 16 -0.02 6.32 -18.22
N ASN A 17 0.99 7.19 -18.23
CA ASN A 17 2.16 7.12 -19.11
C ASN A 17 3.24 6.16 -18.58
N PHE A 18 3.34 6.03 -17.26
CA PHE A 18 4.28 5.15 -16.57
C PHE A 18 3.50 4.09 -15.78
N PRO A 19 2.83 3.14 -16.45
CA PRO A 19 1.85 2.26 -15.82
C PRO A 19 2.45 1.32 -14.77
N LYS A 20 3.78 1.16 -14.74
CA LYS A 20 4.50 0.30 -13.78
C LYS A 20 5.00 1.07 -12.56
N THR A 21 4.49 2.27 -12.30
CA THR A 21 4.94 3.13 -11.20
C THR A 21 3.88 3.33 -10.13
N ARG A 22 4.35 3.61 -8.91
CA ARG A 22 3.57 4.27 -7.87
C ARG A 22 4.18 5.64 -7.64
N VAL A 23 3.32 6.64 -7.47
CA VAL A 23 3.73 7.96 -7.01
C VAL A 23 3.04 8.31 -5.70
N ARG A 24 3.80 8.86 -4.76
CA ARG A 24 3.28 9.46 -3.53
C ARG A 24 3.57 10.95 -3.52
N TYR A 25 2.64 11.71 -2.97
CA TYR A 25 2.74 13.16 -2.91
C TYR A 25 2.54 13.65 -1.48
N GLU A 26 3.38 14.59 -1.06
CA GLU A 26 3.25 15.33 0.19
C GLU A 26 3.53 16.82 -0.04
N TYR A 27 2.77 17.68 0.61
CA TYR A 27 3.02 19.12 0.67
C TYR A 27 3.40 19.53 2.09
N ASP A 28 4.67 19.90 2.27
CA ASP A 28 5.13 20.57 3.48
C ASP A 28 4.78 22.06 3.37
N ILE A 29 3.71 22.44 4.08
CA ILE A 29 3.23 23.83 4.10
C ILE A 29 4.18 24.80 4.80
N LEU A 30 5.01 24.33 5.73
CA LEU A 30 5.94 25.17 6.48
C LEU A 30 7.15 25.51 5.62
N ALA A 31 7.66 24.53 4.87
CA ALA A 31 8.76 24.71 3.95
C ALA A 31 8.31 25.22 2.56
N LYS A 32 7.00 25.16 2.26
CA LYS A 32 6.42 25.36 0.92
C LYS A 32 7.09 24.45 -0.12
N ILE A 33 7.27 23.18 0.23
CA ILE A 33 7.89 22.16 -0.62
C ILE A 33 6.87 21.08 -0.96
N HIS A 34 6.77 20.77 -2.24
CA HIS A 34 6.03 19.65 -2.78
C HIS A 34 6.95 18.47 -3.01
N PHE A 35 6.80 17.41 -2.21
CA PHE A 35 7.52 16.16 -2.40
C PHE A 35 6.74 15.22 -3.31
N VAL A 36 7.43 14.64 -4.28
CA VAL A 36 6.91 13.63 -5.19
C VAL A 36 7.85 12.43 -5.13
N GLU A 37 7.41 11.36 -4.46
CA GLU A 37 8.14 10.10 -4.43
C GLU A 37 7.71 9.21 -5.59
N VAL A 38 8.66 8.74 -6.40
CA VAL A 38 8.43 7.88 -7.56
C VAL A 38 9.09 6.53 -7.35
N VAL A 39 8.32 5.46 -7.53
CA VAL A 39 8.76 4.07 -7.39
C VAL A 39 8.31 3.30 -8.63
N PRO A 40 9.13 2.42 -9.22
CA PRO A 40 10.40 1.90 -8.68
C PRO A 40 11.64 2.68 -9.12
N ASN A 41 12.77 2.43 -8.44
CA ASN A 41 14.03 3.12 -8.66
C ASN A 41 14.58 2.99 -10.08
N GLU A 42 14.29 1.89 -10.77
CA GLU A 42 14.69 1.73 -12.17
C GLU A 42 14.02 2.78 -13.05
N VAL A 43 12.78 3.17 -12.76
CA VAL A 43 12.12 4.26 -13.49
C VAL A 43 12.75 5.60 -13.13
N TYR A 44 12.89 5.87 -11.82
CA TYR A 44 13.43 7.15 -11.36
C TYR A 44 14.85 7.43 -11.86
N HIS A 45 15.75 6.43 -11.81
CA HIS A 45 17.17 6.61 -12.14
C HIS A 45 17.53 6.33 -13.59
N LEU A 46 16.79 5.45 -14.29
CA LEU A 46 17.22 4.89 -15.59
C LEU A 46 16.26 5.13 -16.75
N ASP A 47 15.01 5.57 -16.51
CA ASP A 47 14.06 5.81 -17.60
C ASP A 47 14.21 7.23 -18.17
N ASP A 48 14.78 7.34 -19.37
CA ASP A 48 14.97 8.62 -20.06
C ASP A 48 13.66 9.40 -20.28
N ASN A 49 12.52 8.71 -20.42
CA ASN A 49 11.22 9.38 -20.58
C ASN A 49 10.77 9.97 -19.25
N TYR A 50 11.03 9.28 -18.14
CA TYR A 50 10.79 9.81 -16.80
C TYR A 50 11.64 11.06 -16.57
N ILE A 51 12.95 10.98 -16.79
CA ILE A 51 13.89 12.10 -16.59
C ILE A 51 13.46 13.33 -17.40
N ARG A 52 13.04 13.12 -18.65
CA ARG A 52 12.53 14.21 -19.50
C ARG A 52 11.22 14.78 -18.99
N TRP A 53 10.31 13.93 -18.54
CA TRP A 53 9.03 14.35 -17.96
C TRP A 53 9.25 15.16 -16.67
N GLU A 54 10.14 14.70 -15.78
CA GLU A 54 10.49 15.38 -14.54
C GLU A 54 11.05 16.77 -14.83
N SER A 55 12.04 16.87 -15.73
CA SER A 55 12.63 18.16 -16.11
C SER A 55 11.58 19.13 -16.67
N ASN A 56 10.71 18.68 -17.56
CA ASN A 56 9.67 19.52 -18.13
C ASN A 56 8.66 19.99 -17.08
N LEU A 57 8.23 19.08 -16.20
CA LEU A 57 7.29 19.41 -15.13
C LEU A 57 7.92 20.38 -14.12
N PHE A 58 9.20 20.18 -13.81
CA PHE A 58 9.95 21.08 -12.93
C PHE A 58 10.03 22.49 -13.51
N ASP A 59 10.43 22.64 -14.77
CA ASP A 59 10.52 23.94 -15.44
C ASP A 59 9.15 24.64 -15.48
N GLU A 60 8.09 23.92 -15.89
CA GLU A 60 6.73 24.45 -15.91
C GLU A 60 6.24 24.84 -14.51
N PHE A 61 6.59 24.05 -13.48
CA PHE A 61 6.22 24.34 -12.10
C PHE A 61 6.89 25.63 -11.60
N ILE A 62 8.19 25.80 -11.82
CA ILE A 62 8.92 26.99 -11.37
C ILE A 62 8.41 28.25 -12.07
N ASP A 63 8.06 28.15 -13.36
CA ASP A 63 7.48 29.27 -14.12
C ASP A 63 6.10 29.70 -13.58
N LEU A 64 5.26 28.73 -13.19
CA LEU A 64 3.91 28.99 -12.70
C LEU A 64 3.85 29.34 -11.20
N PHE A 65 4.76 28.80 -10.39
CA PHE A 65 4.72 28.86 -8.93
C PHE A 65 6.10 29.23 -8.32
N PRO A 66 6.65 30.41 -8.64
CA PRO A 66 8.02 30.79 -8.26
C PRO A 66 8.27 30.96 -6.75
N GLU A 67 7.21 30.95 -5.93
CA GLU A 67 7.31 31.05 -4.46
C GLU A 67 7.26 29.69 -3.74
N GLU A 68 7.07 28.60 -4.47
CA GLU A 68 6.98 27.24 -3.95
C GLU A 68 8.06 26.37 -4.60
N ASN A 69 8.44 25.27 -3.95
CA ASN A 69 9.44 24.34 -4.47
C ASN A 69 8.83 22.98 -4.74
N ILE A 70 9.38 22.26 -5.71
CA ILE A 70 9.06 20.85 -5.97
C ILE A 70 10.33 20.01 -5.88
N CYS A 71 10.23 18.85 -5.24
CA CYS A 71 11.33 17.92 -5.03
C CYS A 71 10.88 16.49 -5.36
N PHE A 72 11.59 15.88 -6.31
CA PHE A 72 11.35 14.49 -6.71
C PHE A 72 12.34 13.58 -5.99
N ILE A 73 11.82 12.49 -5.41
CA ILE A 73 12.62 11.53 -4.64
C ILE A 73 12.25 10.09 -5.02
N SER A 74 13.17 9.17 -4.77
CA SER A 74 13.02 7.72 -4.91
C SER A 74 12.98 7.03 -3.56
N ASP A 75 12.68 5.72 -3.52
CA ASP A 75 12.57 4.99 -2.24
C ASP A 75 13.91 4.69 -1.56
N ASP A 76 15.04 4.93 -2.24
CA ASP A 76 16.41 4.86 -1.74
C ASP A 76 16.93 6.21 -1.21
N SER A 77 16.11 7.26 -1.24
CA SER A 77 16.44 8.56 -0.69
C SER A 77 16.53 8.52 0.84
N THR A 78 17.47 9.28 1.43
CA THR A 78 17.65 9.35 2.90
C THR A 78 16.45 10.00 3.59
N VAL A 79 15.80 10.92 2.90
CA VAL A 79 14.56 11.57 3.33
C VAL A 79 13.45 11.04 2.42
N GLY A 80 12.38 10.56 3.03
CA GLY A 80 11.21 10.03 2.34
C GLY A 80 9.94 10.72 2.80
N ILE A 81 8.83 10.44 2.12
CA ILE A 81 7.50 10.84 2.56
C ILE A 81 7.10 9.90 3.70
N GLU A 82 6.76 10.43 4.88
CA GLU A 82 6.20 9.62 5.97
C GLU A 82 4.70 9.45 5.80
N LEU A 83 3.97 10.56 5.60
CA LEU A 83 2.53 10.59 5.46
C LEU A 83 2.12 11.29 4.16
N ALA A 84 1.88 10.49 3.12
CA ALA A 84 1.46 11.03 1.83
C ALA A 84 0.06 11.65 1.92
N ASN A 85 -0.09 12.86 1.37
CA ASN A 85 -1.42 13.46 1.16
C ASN A 85 -2.19 12.73 0.05
N SER A 86 -1.48 12.17 -0.94
CA SER A 86 -2.09 11.44 -2.05
C SER A 86 -1.15 10.36 -2.58
N VAL A 87 -1.73 9.28 -3.10
CA VAL A 87 -1.00 8.15 -3.68
C VAL A 87 -1.68 7.72 -4.96
N PHE A 88 -0.90 7.57 -6.02
CA PHE A 88 -1.34 7.15 -7.35
C PHE A 88 -0.65 5.86 -7.76
N TYR A 89 -1.39 4.99 -8.42
CA TYR A 89 -0.90 3.70 -8.89
C TYR A 89 -1.10 3.58 -10.39
N GLY A 90 -0.02 3.28 -11.10
CA GLY A 90 -0.10 2.82 -12.47
C GLY A 90 -0.80 1.46 -12.53
N LYS A 91 -1.53 1.22 -13.62
CA LYS A 91 -2.35 0.01 -13.82
C LYS A 91 -1.56 -1.31 -13.79
N GLU A 92 -0.26 -1.25 -14.06
CA GLU A 92 0.67 -2.40 -14.09
C GLU A 92 1.61 -2.39 -12.88
N TYR A 93 1.45 -1.46 -11.93
CA TYR A 93 2.26 -1.42 -10.73
C TYR A 93 1.94 -2.61 -9.84
N THR A 94 2.92 -3.49 -9.66
CA THR A 94 2.81 -4.61 -8.73
C THR A 94 3.62 -4.29 -7.47
N SER A 95 2.94 -4.16 -6.34
CA SER A 95 3.57 -4.04 -5.02
C SER A 95 4.16 -5.37 -4.56
N ILE A 96 5.10 -5.95 -5.32
CA ILE A 96 5.89 -7.08 -4.85
C ILE A 96 7.12 -6.47 -4.19
N SER A 97 6.97 -6.12 -2.91
CA SER A 97 8.09 -5.60 -2.15
C SER A 97 9.10 -6.71 -1.92
N THR A 98 10.37 -6.47 -2.23
CA THR A 98 11.48 -7.36 -1.85
C THR A 98 11.69 -7.44 -0.33
N LYS A 99 11.00 -6.59 0.45
CA LYS A 99 10.98 -6.60 1.92
C LYS A 99 9.71 -7.24 2.51
N GLN A 100 8.83 -7.83 1.70
CA GLN A 100 7.67 -8.55 2.21
C GLN A 100 8.06 -10.00 2.49
N ASP A 101 7.99 -10.41 3.76
CA ASP A 101 8.18 -11.80 4.17
C ASP A 101 7.08 -12.73 3.64
N SER A 102 5.93 -12.17 3.20
CA SER A 102 4.83 -12.96 2.63
C SER A 102 3.98 -12.16 1.64
N ILE A 103 3.50 -12.86 0.60
CA ILE A 103 2.51 -12.35 -0.36
C ILE A 103 1.17 -12.98 -0.01
N LYS A 104 0.15 -12.15 0.25
CA LYS A 104 -1.23 -12.61 0.45
C LYS A 104 -1.92 -12.73 -0.91
N ILE A 105 -2.19 -13.96 -1.33
CA ILE A 105 -2.90 -14.26 -2.58
C ILE A 105 -4.23 -14.91 -2.23
N ASN A 106 -5.30 -14.53 -2.93
CA ASN A 106 -6.57 -15.26 -2.82
C ASN A 106 -6.39 -16.65 -3.46
N PRO A 107 -6.59 -17.75 -2.72
CA PRO A 107 -6.35 -19.10 -3.22
C PRO A 107 -7.20 -19.46 -4.46
N VAL A 108 -8.36 -18.82 -4.65
CA VAL A 108 -9.25 -19.08 -5.79
C VAL A 108 -8.65 -18.60 -7.12
N HIS A 109 -7.67 -17.68 -7.08
CA HIS A 109 -7.03 -17.13 -8.28
C HIS A 109 -5.67 -17.76 -8.60
N VAL A 110 -5.26 -18.81 -7.87
CA VAL A 110 -3.99 -19.48 -8.09
C VAL A 110 -4.21 -20.75 -8.91
N ASN A 111 -3.70 -20.75 -10.15
CA ASN A 111 -3.62 -21.95 -11.00
C ASN A 111 -2.15 -22.31 -11.20
N LEU A 112 -1.80 -23.56 -10.89
CA LEU A 112 -0.48 -24.12 -11.18
C LEU A 112 -0.58 -25.00 -12.42
N LEU A 113 0.37 -24.85 -13.35
CA LEU A 113 0.50 -25.72 -14.52
C LEU A 113 1.45 -26.87 -14.18
N ASP A 114 1.08 -28.09 -14.55
CA ASP A 114 1.86 -29.31 -14.28
C ASP A 114 3.30 -29.22 -14.80
N SER A 115 3.53 -28.48 -15.89
CA SER A 115 4.87 -28.27 -16.48
C SER A 115 5.84 -27.49 -15.58
N ILE A 116 5.33 -26.80 -14.56
CA ILE A 116 6.13 -26.06 -13.57
C ILE A 116 6.50 -26.99 -12.40
N LEU A 117 5.69 -28.01 -12.12
CA LEU A 117 5.85 -28.89 -10.97
C LEU A 117 7.15 -29.70 -11.00
N ASP A 118 7.58 -30.11 -12.20
CA ASP A 118 8.84 -30.85 -12.41
C ASP A 118 10.11 -30.02 -12.12
N LYS A 119 9.97 -28.69 -12.03
CA LYS A 119 11.10 -27.77 -11.83
C LYS A 119 11.16 -27.14 -10.45
N VAL A 120 10.16 -27.38 -9.60
CA VAL A 120 10.04 -26.71 -8.30
C VAL A 120 10.09 -27.72 -7.17
N SER A 121 11.21 -27.74 -6.45
CA SER A 121 11.45 -28.67 -5.34
C SER A 121 10.97 -28.16 -3.96
N GLN A 122 10.30 -27.01 -3.87
CA GLN A 122 10.06 -26.32 -2.57
C GLN A 122 8.65 -25.74 -2.37
N ILE A 123 7.62 -26.20 -3.10
CA ILE A 123 6.24 -25.78 -2.80
C ILE A 123 5.63 -26.74 -1.78
N SER A 124 5.36 -26.24 -0.57
CA SER A 124 4.60 -26.96 0.46
C SER A 124 3.35 -26.18 0.84
N PHE A 125 2.18 -26.83 0.77
CA PHE A 125 0.91 -26.28 1.24
C PHE A 125 0.54 -26.90 2.60
N SER A 126 0.22 -26.07 3.59
CA SER A 126 -0.36 -26.53 4.86
C SER A 126 -1.77 -25.97 5.00
N THR A 127 -2.78 -26.85 5.09
CA THR A 127 -4.15 -26.47 5.42
C THR A 127 -4.36 -26.62 6.93
N ASN A 128 -4.80 -25.56 7.60
CA ASN A 128 -5.26 -25.66 8.99
C ASN A 128 -6.68 -26.23 8.99
N THR A 129 -6.81 -27.55 9.02
CA THR A 129 -8.08 -28.20 9.33
C THR A 129 -8.24 -28.28 10.85
N SER A 130 -8.85 -27.25 11.45
CA SER A 130 -9.47 -27.44 12.77
C SER A 130 -10.66 -28.38 12.59
N LEU A 131 -10.47 -29.65 12.95
CA LEU A 131 -11.53 -30.66 13.04
C LEU A 131 -12.66 -30.10 13.92
N LYS A 132 -13.82 -29.80 13.33
CA LYS A 132 -15.07 -29.74 14.08
C LYS A 132 -15.28 -31.14 14.68
N GLN A 133 -15.22 -31.25 15.99
CA GLN A 133 -15.62 -32.47 16.69
C GLN A 133 -17.11 -32.76 16.38
N PRO A 134 -17.51 -34.04 16.25
CA PRO A 134 -18.87 -34.38 15.90
C PRO A 134 -19.84 -34.07 17.04
N MET A 135 -21.03 -33.70 16.62
CA MET A 135 -22.20 -33.38 17.42
C MET A 135 -22.76 -34.66 18.05
N ASP A 136 -22.59 -34.84 19.36
CA ASP A 136 -23.40 -35.80 20.12
C ASP A 136 -24.64 -35.11 20.69
N SER A 137 -25.75 -35.84 20.56
CA SER A 137 -27.13 -35.40 20.60
C SER A 137 -27.81 -35.50 21.97
N LEU A 138 -28.76 -34.58 22.20
CA LEU A 138 -30.07 -34.77 22.88
C LEU A 138 -30.17 -34.78 24.43
N PHE A 139 -30.43 -33.58 25.00
CA PHE A 139 -31.49 -33.11 25.96
C PHE A 139 -31.93 -33.93 27.22
N PRO A 140 -32.69 -33.34 28.17
CA PRO A 140 -32.76 -31.95 28.70
C PRO A 140 -32.85 -31.89 30.26
N GLY A 141 -32.78 -30.69 30.87
CA GLY A 141 -33.31 -30.49 32.22
C GLY A 141 -32.82 -29.27 33.00
N ASP A 142 -33.07 -28.06 32.52
CA ASP A 142 -33.04 -26.87 33.39
C ASP A 142 -34.35 -26.79 34.18
N ASN A 143 -34.24 -26.78 35.50
CA ASN A 143 -35.25 -26.19 36.37
C ASN A 143 -34.59 -25.79 37.71
N GLN A 144 -34.09 -24.56 37.80
CA GLN A 144 -34.24 -23.70 38.99
C GLN A 144 -33.73 -22.26 38.74
N PRO A 145 -34.40 -21.24 39.31
CA PRO A 145 -34.13 -19.83 39.03
C PRO A 145 -32.92 -19.29 39.81
N ILE A 146 -32.21 -18.38 39.19
CA ILE A 146 -31.06 -17.65 39.76
C ILE A 146 -31.60 -16.57 40.72
N CYS A 147 -31.30 -16.70 42.01
CA CYS A 147 -31.45 -15.61 42.98
C CYS A 147 -30.22 -14.70 42.90
N ILE A 148 -30.43 -13.40 42.65
CA ILE A 148 -29.41 -12.36 42.75
C ILE A 148 -29.52 -11.77 44.16
N THR A 149 -28.44 -11.78 44.92
CA THR A 149 -28.22 -10.84 46.02
C THR A 149 -26.83 -10.24 45.88
N ASP A 150 -26.82 -8.94 45.63
CA ASP A 150 -25.65 -8.08 45.61
C ASP A 150 -25.06 -7.94 47.02
N ASP A 151 -23.77 -8.19 47.19
CA ASP A 151 -23.01 -7.76 48.37
C ASP A 151 -21.63 -7.25 47.92
N TYR A 152 -21.49 -5.91 47.88
CA TYR A 152 -20.20 -5.22 47.89
C TYR A 152 -19.91 -4.73 49.31
N PRO A 153 -18.72 -4.95 49.90
CA PRO A 153 -18.37 -4.31 51.15
C PRO A 153 -17.87 -2.87 50.93
N LEU A 154 -18.41 -1.93 51.71
CA LEU A 154 -17.83 -0.62 51.97
C LEU A 154 -16.47 -0.78 52.69
N ALA A 155 -15.43 -0.13 52.17
CA ALA A 155 -14.25 0.21 52.97
C ALA A 155 -14.44 1.62 53.54
N ALA A 156 -14.14 1.74 54.84
CA ALA A 156 -14.31 2.91 55.70
C ALA A 156 -13.36 4.08 55.36
#